data_AF-A0A0C4EZN4-F1
#
_entry.id   AF-A0A0C4EZN4-F1
#
_cell.length_a   1.000
_cell.length_b   1.000
_cell.length_c   1.000
_cell.angle_alpha   90.00
_cell.angle_beta   90.00
_cell.angle_gamma   90.00
#
_symmetry.space_group_name_H-M   'P 1'
#
loop_
_entity.id
_entity.type
_entity.pdbx_description
1 polymer ?
#
loop_
_entity_poly.entity_id
_entity_poly.type
_entity_poly.pdbx_seq_one_letter_code
_entity_poly.pdbx_strand_id
1 'polypeptide(L)'
;MIRPKKSPPKSSLQKSTGGVTVLKKLLGQKENALKNKIASEAKKFYDGQDAKPLQVVTVASLAQGKSTFLLAGTGFGKSRIPEMYDLLGDD
;
A
#
# COMPACT_ATOMS: atom_id res chain seq x y z
N MET A 1 -29.71 4.41 40.92
CA MET A 1 -28.47 4.28 40.11
C MET A 1 -28.79 3.42 38.88
N ILE A 2 -28.73 3.99 37.68
CA ILE A 2 -29.01 3.26 36.42
C ILE A 2 -27.69 2.66 35.92
N ARG A 3 -27.67 1.34 35.69
CA ARG A 3 -26.48 0.63 35.16
C ARG A 3 -26.45 0.77 33.64
N PRO A 4 -25.35 1.24 33.01
CA PRO A 4 -25.26 1.26 31.55
C PRO A 4 -25.23 -0.17 31.01
N LYS A 5 -26.03 -0.46 29.98
CA LYS A 5 -25.97 -1.74 29.27
C LYS A 5 -24.64 -1.84 28.53
N LYS A 6 -23.87 -2.89 28.81
CA LYS A 6 -22.64 -3.24 28.09
C LYS A 6 -23.01 -3.57 26.64
N SER A 7 -22.62 -2.72 25.70
CA SER A 7 -22.71 -3.05 24.27
C SER A 7 -21.74 -4.20 23.96
N PRO A 8 -22.11 -5.12 23.06
CA PRO A 8 -21.20 -6.19 22.65
C PRO A 8 -19.95 -5.58 22.01
N PRO A 9 -18.77 -6.22 22.15
CA PRO A 9 -17.57 -5.76 21.48
C PRO A 9 -17.85 -5.70 19.97
N LYS A 10 -17.59 -4.55 19.36
CA LYS A 10 -17.68 -4.40 17.89
C LYS A 10 -16.88 -5.53 17.26
N SER A 11 -17.58 -6.32 16.46
CA SER A 11 -17.09 -7.50 15.75
C SER A 11 -15.73 -7.24 15.10
N SER A 12 -14.81 -8.17 15.35
CA SER A 12 -13.55 -8.44 14.65
C SER A 12 -13.13 -7.44 13.58
N LEU A 13 -11.93 -6.86 13.72
CA LEU A 13 -11.17 -6.40 12.56
C LEU A 13 -11.14 -7.56 11.55
N GLN A 14 -11.84 -7.39 10.42
CA GLN A 14 -11.69 -8.30 9.30
C GLN A 14 -10.24 -8.18 8.85
N LYS A 15 -9.41 -9.17 9.18
CA LYS A 15 -8.08 -9.29 8.60
C LYS A 15 -8.31 -9.53 7.11
N SER A 16 -8.02 -8.54 6.29
CA SER A 16 -7.96 -8.74 4.84
C SER A 16 -6.93 -9.85 4.57
N THR A 17 -7.40 -10.95 4.03
CA THR A 17 -6.58 -12.11 3.64
C THR A 17 -5.63 -11.77 2.47
N GLY A 18 -5.74 -10.57 1.88
CA GLY A 18 -4.92 -10.09 0.77
C GLY A 18 -3.45 -9.86 1.15
N GLY A 19 -3.15 -9.32 2.33
CA GLY A 19 -1.80 -8.83 2.66
C GLY A 19 -0.68 -9.88 2.59
N VAL A 20 -0.96 -11.14 2.95
CA VAL A 20 0.02 -12.24 2.89
C VAL A 20 0.17 -12.80 1.47
N THR A 21 -0.89 -12.70 0.65
CA THR A 21 -0.94 -13.22 -0.72
C THR A 21 -0.15 -12.32 -1.69
N VAL A 22 -0.24 -11.01 -1.49
CA VAL A 22 0.48 -10.00 -2.29
C VAL A 22 1.99 -10.19 -2.19
N LEU A 23 2.53 -10.33 -0.98
CA LEU A 23 3.97 -10.51 -0.77
C LEU A 23 4.54 -11.72 -1.54
N LYS A 24 3.86 -12.88 -1.50
CA LYS A 24 4.34 -14.09 -2.21
C LYS A 24 4.37 -13.91 -3.73
N LYS A 25 3.36 -13.24 -4.30
CA LYS A 25 3.30 -12.95 -5.75
C LYS A 25 4.40 -11.97 -6.17
N LEU A 26 4.66 -10.95 -5.35
CA LEU A 26 5.60 -9.86 -5.69
C LEU A 26 7.07 -10.21 -5.42
N LEU A 27 7.36 -11.12 -4.50
CA LEU A 27 8.72 -11.65 -4.26
C LEU A 27 9.33 -12.36 -5.48
N GLY A 28 8.49 -12.92 -6.37
CA GLY A 28 8.93 -13.59 -7.59
C GLY A 28 9.11 -12.68 -8.82
N GLN A 29 8.68 -11.41 -8.74
CA GLN A 29 8.76 -10.50 -9.89
C GLN A 29 10.13 -9.81 -10.00
N LYS A 30 10.60 -9.63 -11.24
CA LYS A 30 11.77 -8.79 -11.53
C LYS A 30 11.48 -7.36 -11.06
N GLU A 31 12.42 -6.75 -10.34
CA GLU A 31 12.27 -5.42 -9.74
C GLU A 31 11.77 -4.35 -10.73
N ASN A 32 12.29 -4.36 -11.97
CA ASN A 32 11.88 -3.43 -13.02
C ASN A 32 10.41 -3.64 -13.46
N ALA A 33 9.95 -4.89 -13.52
CA ALA A 33 8.56 -5.20 -13.86
C ALA A 33 7.61 -4.73 -12.75
N LEU A 34 7.99 -4.93 -11.49
CA LEU A 34 7.24 -4.45 -10.33
C LEU A 34 7.11 -2.92 -10.32
N LYS A 35 8.22 -2.20 -10.51
CA LYS A 35 8.22 -0.73 -10.59
C LYS A 35 7.35 -0.22 -11.74
N ASN A 36 7.41 -0.85 -12.92
CA ASN A 36 6.58 -0.48 -14.06
C ASN A 36 5.09 -0.71 -13.78
N LYS A 37 4.74 -1.84 -13.14
CA LYS A 37 3.36 -2.10 -12.72
C LYS A 37 2.86 -1.03 -11.76
N ILE A 38 3.62 -0.75 -10.71
CA ILE A 38 3.30 0.30 -9.72
C ILE A 38 3.09 1.66 -10.39
N ALA A 39 3.99 2.05 -11.30
CA ALA A 39 3.89 3.33 -12.00
C ALA A 39 2.65 3.40 -12.90
N SER A 40 2.34 2.31 -13.60
CA SER A 40 1.16 2.20 -14.47
C SER A 40 -0.14 2.29 -13.67
N GLU A 41 -0.27 1.52 -12.59
CA GLU A 41 -1.47 1.54 -11.74
C GLU A 41 -1.64 2.90 -11.05
N ALA A 42 -0.56 3.49 -10.54
CA ALA A 42 -0.62 4.84 -9.97
C ALA A 42 -1.07 5.88 -11.01
N LYS A 43 -0.55 5.80 -12.24
CA LYS A 43 -0.94 6.71 -13.31
C LYS A 43 -2.43 6.61 -13.63
N LYS A 44 -2.99 5.40 -13.65
CA LYS A 44 -4.44 5.19 -13.85
C LYS A 44 -5.26 5.75 -12.69
N PHE A 45 -4.82 5.51 -11.46
CA PHE A 45 -5.55 5.91 -10.25
C PHE A 45 -5.54 7.44 -10.03
N TYR A 46 -4.46 8.13 -10.39
CA TYR A 46 -4.32 9.59 -10.24
C TYR A 46 -4.55 10.34 -11.55
N ASP A 47 -5.56 9.95 -12.34
CA ASP A 47 -6.02 10.67 -13.53
C ASP A 47 -4.91 11.03 -14.54
N GLY A 48 -3.98 10.09 -14.77
CA GLY A 48 -2.87 10.24 -15.71
C GLY A 48 -1.62 10.89 -15.13
N GLN A 49 -1.60 11.27 -13.85
CA GLN A 49 -0.44 11.88 -13.22
C GLN A 49 0.64 10.84 -12.90
N ASP A 50 1.86 11.06 -13.40
CA ASP A 50 2.98 10.18 -13.13
C ASP A 50 3.42 10.24 -11.66
N ALA A 51 3.63 9.07 -11.06
CA ALA A 51 4.19 8.95 -9.73
C ALA A 51 5.68 9.33 -9.73
N LYS A 52 6.15 9.96 -8.65
CA LYS A 52 7.57 10.30 -8.53
C LYS A 52 8.40 9.01 -8.45
N PRO A 53 9.61 8.95 -9.06
CA PRO A 53 10.44 7.75 -9.04
C PRO A 53 10.70 7.21 -7.63
N LEU A 54 10.93 8.10 -6.66
CA LEU A 54 11.20 7.72 -5.28
C LEU A 54 9.96 7.17 -4.54
N GLN A 55 8.74 7.59 -4.91
CA GLN A 55 7.51 6.95 -4.41
C GLN A 55 7.40 5.52 -4.93
N VAL A 56 7.63 5.31 -6.23
CA VAL A 56 7.59 3.98 -6.87
C VAL A 56 8.61 3.03 -6.25
N VAL A 57 9.85 3.48 -6.03
CA VAL A 57 10.91 2.70 -5.37
C VAL A 57 10.54 2.34 -3.94
N THR A 58 9.92 3.27 -3.22
CA THR A 58 9.48 3.04 -1.83
C THR A 58 8.39 1.97 -1.79
N VAL A 59 7.37 2.07 -2.64
CA VAL A 59 6.30 1.08 -2.73
C VAL A 59 6.84 -0.29 -3.16
N ALA A 60 7.76 -0.34 -4.13
CA ALA A 60 8.39 -1.59 -4.55
C ALA A 60 9.18 -2.26 -3.41
N SER A 61 9.88 -1.47 -2.59
CA SER A 61 10.61 -1.98 -1.42
C SER A 61 9.67 -2.54 -0.36
N LEU A 62 8.56 -1.84 -0.08
CA LEU A 62 7.50 -2.30 0.82
C LEU A 62 6.83 -3.59 0.30
N ALA A 63 6.53 -3.65 -1.00
CA ALA A 63 5.96 -4.82 -1.68
C ALA A 63 6.86 -6.06 -1.63
N GLN A 64 8.18 -5.86 -1.55
CA GLN A 64 9.16 -6.93 -1.35
C GLN A 64 9.35 -7.30 0.14
N GLY A 65 8.57 -6.70 1.05
CA GLY A 65 8.67 -6.95 2.48
C GLY A 65 9.87 -6.30 3.16
N LYS A 66 10.53 -5.32 2.53
CA LYS A 66 11.68 -4.61 3.11
C LYS A 66 11.24 -3.47 4.00
N SER A 67 11.79 -3.40 5.22
CA SER A 67 11.70 -2.20 6.05
C SER A 67 12.33 -1.01 5.33
N THR A 68 11.55 0.04 5.10
CA THR A 68 11.96 1.17 4.26
C THR A 68 11.80 2.49 5.02
N PHE A 69 12.86 3.28 5.10
CA PHE A 69 12.84 4.64 5.62
C PHE A 69 12.99 5.61 4.46
N LEU A 70 12.08 6.59 4.36
CA LEU A 70 12.07 7.58 3.29
C LEU A 70 12.24 8.98 3.88
N LEU A 71 13.29 9.68 3.45
CA LEU A 71 13.46 11.11 3.74
C LEU A 71 12.70 11.93 2.68
N ALA A 72 11.65 12.65 3.09
CA ALA A 72 10.83 13.43 2.19
C ALA A 72 10.22 14.68 2.86
N GLY A 73 10.37 15.83 2.21
CA GLY A 73 9.79 17.10 2.64
C GLY A 73 8.26 17.15 2.58
N THR A 74 7.68 18.26 3.03
CA THR A 74 6.27 18.61 2.77
C THR A 74 6.05 18.75 1.25
N GLY A 75 4.83 18.44 0.77
CA GLY A 75 4.52 18.50 -0.67
C GLY A 75 5.12 17.37 -1.54
N PHE A 76 5.95 16.48 -0.98
CA PHE A 76 6.47 15.32 -1.72
C PHE A 76 5.36 14.34 -2.17
N GLY A 77 4.22 14.34 -1.47
CA GLY A 77 3.12 13.40 -1.70
C GLY A 77 3.29 12.07 -0.95
N LYS A 78 3.74 12.12 0.31
CA LYS A 78 3.96 10.91 1.14
C LYS A 78 2.70 10.03 1.25
N SER A 79 1.50 10.63 1.28
CA SER A 79 0.21 9.91 1.32
C SER A 79 0.00 8.96 0.15
N ARG A 80 0.58 9.25 -1.02
CA ARG A 80 0.47 8.37 -2.20
C ARG A 80 1.15 7.02 -2.01
N ILE A 81 2.11 6.90 -1.08
CA ILE A 81 2.89 5.67 -0.87
C ILE A 81 1.98 4.53 -0.36
N PRO A 82 1.24 4.68 0.75
CA PRO A 82 0.30 3.64 1.19
C PRO A 82 -0.85 3.44 0.19
N GLU A 83 -1.35 4.50 -0.45
CA GLU A 83 -2.41 4.40 -1.48
C GLU A 83 -1.95 3.52 -2.66
N MET A 84 -0.75 3.78 -3.20
CA MET A 84 -0.17 2.96 -4.28
C MET A 84 0.15 1.52 -3.86
N TYR A 85 0.43 1.29 -2.58
CA TYR A 85 0.66 -0.05 -2.05
C TYR A 85 -0.64 -0.86 -2.00
N ASP A 86 -1.75 -0.23 -1.63
CA ASP A 86 -3.08 -0.86 -1.57
C ASP A 86 -3.54 -1.32 -2.97
N LEU A 87 -3.26 -0.53 -4.01
CA LEU A 87 -3.54 -0.89 -5.41
C LEU A 87 -2.90 -2.21 -5.88
N LEU A 88 -1.87 -2.72 -5.17
CA LEU A 88 -1.25 -4.01 -5.49
C LEU A 88 -2.01 -5.21 -4.92
N GLY A 89 -2.98 -4.96 -4.03
CA GLY A 89 -3.73 -5.98 -3.30
C GLY A 89 -5.01 -6.46 -3.95
N ASP A 90 -5.54 -5.72 -4.93
CA ASP A 90 -6.85 -5.97 -5.53
C ASP A 90 -6.83 -6.97 -6.72
N ASP A 91 -5.75 -7.74 -6.90
CA ASP A 91 -5.56 -8.79 -7.94
C ASP A 91 -5.73 -10.25 -7.45
#